data_AF-A0A0C1C970-F1
#
_entry.id   AF-A0A0C1C970-F1
#
_cell.length_a   1.000
_cell.length_b   1.000
_cell.length_c   1.000
_cell.angle_alpha   90.00
_cell.angle_beta   90.00
_cell.angle_gamma   90.00
#
_symmetry.space_group_name_H-M   'P 1'
#
loop_
_entity.id
_entity.type
_entity.pdbx_description
1 polymer ?
#
loop_
_entity_poly.entity_id
_entity_poly.type
_entity_poly.pdbx_seq_one_letter_code
_entity_poly.pdbx_strand_id
1 'polypeptide(L)'
;MASPLKSSVKEVLVKKTFVLDTNVILHDPEAIIKFPRNRVVIPVAVLEELDKMKRLPNDLGKNSRAFFRFLDSLASEGKGDLHNGISLSNDSDVRIALEIKKDYKGDFSLSTTDNKIIMAAYLLFERSENVVFVSKDFAARIKAEAIGLEAEDYENLKYAYQTMYRGNRRVEVTKHDVDSFFKDGFIKLPDLDCHPNEYLVMTSPENSSAVGKYDPVRKQVEPLLKSVNMWGIKPRNVEQRCAVDLLLRDDIKLVTLLGPAGTGKTLLALACGLRKVFDEGIYSRILVSRPVIPLGRDIGYLPGTKEEKLFHWMQPIYDNLEFLCESPSGQTTDTLR
;
A
#
# COMPACT_ATOMS: atom_id res chain seq x y z
N MET A 1 53.67 -23.34 -20.83
CA MET A 1 52.97 -22.12 -21.25
C MET A 1 51.83 -21.86 -20.29
N ALA A 2 52.07 -20.99 -19.31
CA ALA A 2 51.06 -20.52 -18.37
C ALA A 2 50.38 -19.28 -18.97
N SER A 3 49.06 -19.31 -19.09
CA SER A 3 48.22 -18.15 -19.36
C SER A 3 47.68 -17.60 -18.02
N PRO A 4 47.62 -16.28 -17.81
CA PRO A 4 47.51 -15.71 -16.48
C PRO A 4 46.06 -15.52 -16.02
N LEU A 5 45.92 -15.53 -14.69
CA LEU A 5 44.70 -15.28 -13.93
C LEU A 5 43.99 -13.99 -14.38
N LYS A 6 42.70 -14.10 -14.74
CA LYS A 6 41.78 -12.96 -14.71
C LYS A 6 41.44 -12.66 -13.26
N SER A 7 42.04 -11.60 -12.73
CA SER A 7 41.66 -10.97 -11.47
C SER A 7 40.21 -10.48 -11.56
N SER A 8 39.33 -11.05 -10.75
CA SER A 8 37.95 -10.60 -10.55
C SER A 8 37.97 -9.25 -9.83
N VAL A 9 37.76 -8.17 -10.56
CA VAL A 9 37.48 -6.85 -9.99
C VAL A 9 36.10 -6.92 -9.32
N LYS A 10 36.05 -6.86 -7.99
CA LYS A 10 34.80 -6.62 -7.26
C LYS A 10 34.35 -5.20 -7.61
N GLU A 11 33.23 -5.05 -8.31
CA GLU A 11 32.52 -3.77 -8.41
C GLU A 11 32.20 -3.29 -6.99
N VAL A 12 32.82 -2.20 -6.57
CA VAL A 12 32.42 -1.47 -5.37
C VAL A 12 31.10 -0.79 -5.71
N LEU A 13 29.98 -1.38 -5.30
CA LEU A 13 28.66 -0.75 -5.39
C LEU A 13 28.72 0.60 -4.66
N VAL A 14 28.65 1.70 -5.42
CA VAL A 14 28.59 3.06 -4.89
C VAL A 14 27.25 3.24 -4.18
N LYS A 15 27.25 3.45 -2.86
CA LYS A 15 26.02 3.71 -2.09
C LYS A 15 25.36 5.00 -2.61
N LYS A 16 24.07 4.95 -2.91
CA LYS A 16 23.27 6.16 -3.17
C LYS A 16 22.96 6.90 -1.86
N THR A 17 22.82 8.21 -1.94
CA THR A 17 22.46 9.12 -0.85
C THR A 17 21.05 9.66 -1.11
N PHE A 18 20.05 9.14 -0.40
CA PHE A 18 18.66 9.60 -0.49
C PHE A 18 18.42 10.75 0.49
N VAL A 19 17.94 11.89 -0.02
CA VAL A 19 17.56 13.06 0.79
C VAL A 19 16.05 13.14 0.84
N LEU A 20 15.47 13.01 2.04
CA LEU A 20 14.02 12.93 2.19
C LEU A 20 13.40 14.30 2.43
N ASP A 21 12.25 14.54 1.79
CA ASP A 21 11.36 15.67 2.04
C ASP A 21 10.44 15.44 3.27
N THR A 22 9.94 16.53 3.85
CA THR A 22 9.03 16.52 5.01
C THR A 22 7.77 15.70 4.75
N ASN A 23 7.18 15.84 3.56
CA ASN A 23 5.94 15.13 3.19
C ASN A 23 6.11 13.60 3.16
N VAL A 24 7.33 13.12 2.91
CA VAL A 24 7.64 11.69 2.96
C VAL A 24 7.49 11.16 4.38
N ILE A 25 8.10 11.85 5.34
CA ILE A 25 8.09 11.47 6.77
C ILE A 25 6.70 11.65 7.39
N LEU A 26 6.00 12.74 7.04
CA LEU A 26 4.64 12.99 7.50
C LEU A 26 3.65 11.90 7.05
N HIS A 27 3.91 11.23 5.94
CA HIS A 27 3.11 10.12 5.46
C HIS A 27 3.60 8.76 6.00
N ASP A 28 4.90 8.61 6.23
CA ASP A 28 5.53 7.36 6.64
C ASP A 28 6.68 7.62 7.63
N PRO A 29 6.40 7.56 8.95
CA PRO A 29 7.39 7.83 9.99
C PRO A 29 8.62 6.89 9.96
N GLU A 30 8.50 5.74 9.32
CA GLU A 30 9.58 4.75 9.19
C GLU A 30 10.27 4.82 7.82
N ALA A 31 10.01 5.85 7.02
CA ALA A 31 10.60 5.98 5.68
C ALA A 31 12.13 5.85 5.68
N ILE A 32 12.79 6.36 6.72
CA ILE A 32 14.26 6.42 6.82
C ILE A 32 14.95 5.05 6.87
N ILE A 33 14.23 3.97 7.18
CA ILE A 33 14.80 2.60 7.20
C ILE A 33 14.47 1.78 5.94
N LYS A 34 13.73 2.35 4.99
CA LYS A 34 13.21 1.65 3.81
C LYS A 34 14.15 1.70 2.60
N PHE A 35 15.41 2.12 2.82
CA PHE A 35 16.44 2.25 1.81
C PHE A 35 17.63 1.32 2.12
N PRO A 36 17.49 -0.01 1.96
CA PRO A 36 18.54 -0.95 2.32
C PRO A 36 19.82 -0.68 1.52
N ARG A 37 20.99 -0.86 2.17
CA ARG A 37 22.34 -0.66 1.58
C ARG A 37 22.63 0.76 1.08
N ASN A 38 21.80 1.75 1.41
CA ASN A 38 21.98 3.13 0.97
C ASN A 38 22.08 4.09 2.15
N ARG A 39 22.52 5.32 1.87
CA ARG A 39 22.56 6.40 2.85
C ARG A 39 21.25 7.17 2.79
N VAL A 40 20.68 7.48 3.95
CA VAL A 40 19.50 8.34 4.09
C VAL A 40 19.88 9.58 4.85
N VAL A 41 19.46 10.72 4.32
CA VAL A 41 19.80 12.04 4.85
C VAL A 41 18.53 12.82 5.12
N ILE A 42 18.46 13.36 6.33
CA ILE A 42 17.36 14.20 6.78
C ILE A 42 17.91 15.62 6.94
N PRO A 43 17.54 16.58 6.07
CA PRO A 43 17.92 17.98 6.26
C PRO A 43 17.34 18.53 7.57
N VAL A 44 18.06 19.43 8.25
CA VAL A 44 17.54 20.08 9.48
C VAL A 44 16.22 20.82 9.22
N ALA A 45 16.07 21.43 8.05
CA ALA A 45 14.83 22.08 7.64
C ALA A 45 13.60 21.16 7.76
N VAL A 46 13.76 19.86 7.46
CA VAL A 46 12.69 18.86 7.63
C VAL A 46 12.32 18.66 9.10
N LEU A 47 13.32 18.61 9.98
CA LEU A 47 13.09 18.48 11.43
C LEU A 47 12.36 19.71 11.99
N GLU A 48 12.71 20.92 11.52
CA GLU A 48 12.04 22.16 11.91
C GLU A 48 10.56 22.18 11.49
N GLU A 49 10.24 21.67 10.30
CA GLU A 49 8.85 21.56 9.85
C GLU A 49 8.08 20.51 10.62
N LEU A 50 8.65 19.32 10.81
CA LEU A 50 8.02 18.26 11.57
C LEU A 50 7.73 18.72 13.01
N ASP A 51 8.63 19.47 13.64
CA ASP A 51 8.41 20.00 14.99
C ASP A 51 7.22 20.96 15.07
N LYS A 52 7.04 21.84 14.06
CA LYS A 52 5.84 22.69 13.95
C LYS A 52 4.57 21.84 13.81
N MET A 53 4.62 20.75 13.04
CA MET A 53 3.47 19.86 12.81
C MET A 53 3.08 19.03 14.04
N LYS A 54 3.99 18.80 15.01
CA LYS A 54 3.68 18.05 16.26
C LYS A 54 2.50 18.63 17.05
N ARG A 55 2.18 19.91 16.86
CA ARG A 55 1.10 20.58 17.59
C ARG A 55 -0.29 20.24 17.06
N LEU A 56 -0.38 19.64 15.87
CA LEU A 56 -1.64 19.32 15.23
C LEU A 56 -2.29 18.07 15.88
N PRO A 57 -3.63 18.06 16.06
CA PRO A 57 -4.36 16.93 16.63
C PRO A 57 -4.75 15.84 15.59
N ASN A 58 -4.28 15.96 14.35
CA ASN A 58 -4.60 15.06 13.24
C ASN A 58 -3.50 14.02 12.97
N ASP A 59 -3.67 13.21 11.92
CA ASP A 59 -2.72 12.17 11.52
C ASP A 59 -1.33 12.73 11.18
N LEU A 60 -1.25 13.94 10.61
CA LEU A 60 0.04 14.61 10.34
C LEU A 60 0.83 14.85 11.64
N GLY A 61 0.15 15.37 12.67
CA GLY A 61 0.78 15.56 13.99
C GLY A 61 1.13 14.24 14.68
N LYS A 62 0.29 13.21 14.54
CA LYS A 62 0.57 11.86 15.05
C LYS A 62 1.82 11.28 14.40
N ASN A 63 1.96 11.39 13.08
CA ASN A 63 3.08 10.86 12.32
C ASN A 63 4.38 11.60 12.62
N SER A 64 4.33 12.93 12.75
CA SER A 64 5.50 13.69 13.23
C SER A 64 5.96 13.22 14.62
N ARG A 65 5.05 13.09 15.59
CA ARG A 65 5.40 12.57 16.94
C ARG A 65 5.94 11.14 16.89
N ALA A 66 5.40 10.29 16.02
CA ALA A 66 5.91 8.93 15.81
C ALA A 66 7.34 8.94 15.25
N PHE A 67 7.61 9.79 14.26
CA PHE A 67 8.95 9.93 13.67
C PHE A 67 10.00 10.33 14.71
N PHE A 68 9.70 11.33 15.56
CA PHE A 68 10.66 11.73 16.60
C PHE A 68 10.92 10.64 17.64
N ARG A 69 9.90 9.87 18.04
CA ARG A 69 10.09 8.70 18.91
C ARG A 69 10.95 7.64 18.25
N PHE A 70 10.76 7.43 16.95
CA PHE A 70 11.53 6.46 16.18
C PHE A 70 12.99 6.90 15.98
N LEU A 71 13.21 8.19 15.72
CA LEU A 71 14.55 8.76 15.62
C LEU A 71 15.31 8.66 16.95
N ASP A 72 14.63 8.87 18.07
CA ASP A 72 15.19 8.74 19.43
C ASP A 72 15.56 7.28 19.77
N SER A 73 14.70 6.31 19.40
CA SER A 73 15.04 4.89 19.55
C SER A 73 16.25 4.50 18.70
N LEU A 74 16.33 4.99 17.45
CA LEU A 74 17.49 4.74 16.59
C LEU A 74 18.78 5.34 17.16
N ALA A 75 18.72 6.54 17.72
CA ALA A 75 19.87 7.18 18.37
C ALA A 75 20.34 6.42 19.63
N SER A 76 19.41 5.78 20.35
CA SER A 76 19.71 5.02 21.57
C SER A 76 20.25 3.60 21.29
N GLU A 77 19.74 2.94 20.24
CA GLU A 77 20.07 1.54 19.90
C GLU A 77 21.21 1.43 18.88
N GLY A 78 21.44 2.46 18.07
CA GLY A 78 22.38 2.46 16.96
C GLY A 78 23.85 2.59 17.36
N LYS A 79 24.74 2.14 16.47
CA LYS A 79 26.18 2.44 16.56
C LYS A 79 26.50 3.69 15.75
N GLY A 80 26.83 4.78 16.43
CA GLY A 80 27.17 6.07 15.82
C GLY A 80 26.43 7.22 16.48
N ASP A 81 26.40 8.38 15.81
CA ASP A 81 25.62 9.55 16.20
C ASP A 81 24.88 10.10 14.97
N LEU A 82 23.85 10.92 15.18
CA LEU A 82 23.04 11.46 14.07
C LEU A 82 23.80 12.42 13.15
N HIS A 83 24.98 12.92 13.58
CA HIS A 83 25.79 13.83 12.77
C HIS A 83 26.67 13.07 11.78
N ASN A 84 27.37 12.04 12.25
CA ASN A 84 28.30 11.20 11.49
C ASN A 84 27.59 10.02 10.81
N GLY A 85 26.39 9.67 11.27
CA GLY A 85 25.53 8.63 10.73
C GLY A 85 25.32 7.47 11.71
N ILE A 86 24.07 7.02 11.82
CA ILE A 86 23.70 5.82 12.55
C ILE A 86 23.61 4.66 11.56
N SER A 87 24.41 3.63 11.77
CA SER A 87 24.35 2.41 10.95
C SER A 87 23.21 1.50 11.40
N LEU A 88 22.42 1.03 10.43
CA LEU A 88 21.26 0.17 10.64
C LEU A 88 21.55 -1.29 10.26
N SER A 89 20.69 -2.21 10.70
CA SER A 89 20.83 -3.66 10.45
C SER A 89 20.76 -4.08 8.98
N ASN A 90 20.18 -3.24 8.12
CA ASN A 90 20.03 -3.43 6.68
C ASN A 90 21.19 -2.81 5.86
N ASP A 91 22.33 -2.53 6.49
CA ASP A 91 23.52 -1.88 5.87
C ASP A 91 23.23 -0.48 5.28
N SER A 92 22.15 0.15 5.75
CA SER A 92 21.89 1.58 5.50
C SER A 92 22.46 2.44 6.62
N ASP A 93 22.69 3.71 6.32
CA ASP A 93 23.08 4.70 7.33
C ASP A 93 22.16 5.91 7.30
N VAL A 94 21.73 6.39 8.46
CA VAL A 94 20.87 7.57 8.60
C VAL A 94 21.68 8.72 9.21
N ARG A 95 21.70 9.87 8.54
CA ARG A 95 22.36 11.09 9.02
C ARG A 95 21.46 12.32 8.95
N ILE A 96 21.69 13.28 9.84
CA ILE A 96 21.10 14.62 9.78
C ILE A 96 22.08 15.55 9.07
N ALA A 97 21.64 16.20 7.99
CA ALA A 97 22.46 17.20 7.31
C ALA A 97 22.22 18.59 7.88
N LEU A 98 23.23 19.14 8.56
CA LEU A 98 23.28 20.53 8.97
C LEU A 98 23.55 21.44 7.75
N GLU A 99 22.83 22.56 7.65
CA GLU A 99 23.12 23.57 6.63
C GLU A 99 24.51 24.17 6.89
N ILE A 100 25.43 23.99 5.93
CA ILE A 100 26.70 24.72 5.92
C ILE A 100 26.50 25.88 4.96
N LYS A 101 26.42 27.10 5.51
CA LYS A 101 26.38 28.34 4.72
C LYS A 101 27.50 28.34 3.69
N LYS A 102 27.14 28.11 2.43
CA LYS A 102 27.90 28.55 1.26
C LYS A 102 27.07 29.64 0.60
N ASP A 103 27.73 30.71 0.18
CA ASP A 103 27.13 31.75 -0.66
C ASP A 103 26.74 31.13 -2.01
N TYR A 104 25.52 30.60 -2.08
CA TYR A 104 24.95 30.09 -3.33
C TYR A 104 24.69 31.28 -4.25
N LYS A 105 25.32 31.28 -5.43
CA LYS A 105 25.26 32.37 -6.43
C LYS A 105 24.19 32.16 -7.51
N GLY A 106 23.05 31.53 -7.19
CA GLY A 106 21.95 31.30 -8.13
C GLY A 106 20.64 31.97 -7.69
N ASP A 107 19.71 32.17 -8.63
CA ASP A 107 18.40 32.83 -8.45
C ASP A 107 17.39 32.06 -7.57
N PHE A 108 17.84 31.02 -6.85
CA PHE A 108 16.98 30.19 -6.01
C PHE A 108 16.71 30.91 -4.68
N SER A 109 15.53 31.53 -4.54
CA SER A 109 15.14 32.19 -3.30
C SER A 109 15.10 31.19 -2.13
N LEU A 110 16.01 31.27 -1.17
CA LEU A 110 16.05 30.42 0.04
C LEU A 110 14.97 30.81 1.08
N SER A 111 13.94 31.54 0.68
CA SER A 111 12.88 32.03 1.57
C SER A 111 11.87 30.95 1.98
N THR A 112 11.68 29.91 1.17
CA THR A 112 10.77 28.80 1.47
C THR A 112 11.53 27.60 2.02
N THR A 113 10.93 26.88 2.96
CA THR A 113 11.56 25.70 3.55
C THR A 113 11.84 24.61 2.51
N ASP A 114 10.94 24.38 1.54
CA ASP A 114 11.17 23.45 0.43
C ASP A 114 12.51 23.71 -0.27
N ASN A 115 12.83 24.99 -0.48
CA ASN A 115 14.05 25.38 -1.17
C ASN A 115 15.29 25.09 -0.32
N LYS A 116 15.18 25.15 1.01
CA LYS A 116 16.24 24.75 1.93
C LYS A 116 16.50 23.24 1.90
N ILE A 117 15.44 22.43 1.83
CA ILE A 117 15.54 20.97 1.73
C ILE A 117 16.24 20.60 0.41
N ILE A 118 15.80 21.18 -0.70
CA ILE A 118 16.41 20.98 -2.03
C ILE A 118 17.87 21.46 -2.04
N MET A 119 18.17 22.60 -1.41
CA MET A 119 19.55 23.10 -1.30
C MET A 119 20.45 22.16 -0.50
N ALA A 120 19.94 21.57 0.58
CA ALA A 120 20.69 20.57 1.33
C ALA A 120 21.05 19.35 0.46
N ALA A 121 20.14 18.89 -0.39
CA ALA A 121 20.42 17.84 -1.37
C ALA A 121 21.48 18.28 -2.39
N TYR A 122 21.36 19.50 -2.92
CA TYR A 122 22.30 20.06 -3.89
C TYR A 122 23.73 20.19 -3.33
N LEU A 123 23.89 20.64 -2.08
CA LEU A 123 25.21 20.74 -1.45
C LEU A 123 25.90 19.40 -1.26
N LEU A 124 25.13 18.32 -1.09
CA LEU A 124 25.67 16.95 -1.04
C LEU A 124 26.06 16.47 -2.42
N PHE A 125 25.28 16.82 -3.44
CA PHE A 125 25.59 16.54 -4.84
C PHE A 125 26.88 17.25 -5.28
N GLU A 126 27.08 18.52 -4.91
CA GLU A 126 28.34 19.26 -5.16
C GLU A 126 29.56 18.61 -4.50
N ARG A 127 29.37 17.88 -3.40
CA ARG A 127 30.44 17.11 -2.73
C ARG A 127 30.71 15.76 -3.41
N SER A 128 30.19 15.56 -4.62
CA SER A 128 30.31 14.34 -5.41
C SER A 128 29.66 13.12 -4.74
N GLU A 129 28.62 13.31 -3.93
CA GLU A 129 27.77 12.21 -3.49
C GLU A 129 26.76 11.84 -4.58
N ASN A 130 26.39 10.56 -4.67
CA ASN A 130 25.35 10.09 -5.59
C ASN A 130 23.96 10.36 -4.98
N VAL A 131 23.47 11.59 -5.15
CA VAL A 131 22.28 12.10 -4.45
C VAL A 131 20.99 11.87 -5.23
N VAL A 132 19.98 11.33 -4.56
CA VAL A 132 18.60 11.25 -5.05
C VAL A 132 17.68 11.99 -4.08
N PHE A 133 16.97 13.00 -4.57
CA PHE A 133 15.95 13.72 -3.81
C PHE A 133 14.63 12.95 -3.84
N VAL A 134 14.04 12.69 -2.66
CA VAL A 134 12.81 11.91 -2.55
C VAL A 134 11.69 12.76 -1.99
N SER A 135 10.62 12.93 -2.77
CA SER A 135 9.43 13.67 -2.35
C SER A 135 8.15 13.05 -2.89
N LYS A 136 7.03 13.27 -2.19
CA LYS A 136 5.67 13.01 -2.70
C LYS A 136 5.10 14.16 -3.52
N ASP A 137 5.66 15.37 -3.41
CA ASP A 137 5.19 16.54 -4.14
C ASP A 137 5.88 16.64 -5.51
N PHE A 138 5.07 16.61 -6.57
CA PHE A 138 5.54 16.77 -7.93
C PHE A 138 6.26 18.11 -8.14
N ALA A 139 5.80 19.21 -7.53
CA ALA A 139 6.41 20.52 -7.69
C ALA A 139 7.82 20.57 -7.06
N ALA A 140 8.01 19.93 -5.90
CA ALA A 140 9.32 19.81 -5.27
C ALA A 140 10.29 18.98 -6.12
N ARG A 141 9.83 17.90 -6.75
CA ARG A 141 10.65 17.08 -7.66
C ARG A 141 11.08 17.86 -8.90
N ILE A 142 10.16 18.57 -9.56
CA ILE A 142 10.48 19.41 -10.73
C ILE A 142 11.50 20.50 -10.38
N LYS A 143 11.40 21.12 -9.20
CA LYS A 143 12.39 22.10 -8.73
C LYS A 143 13.78 21.48 -8.53
N ALA A 144 13.86 20.26 -7.99
CA ALA A 144 15.12 19.55 -7.80
C ALA A 144 15.75 19.16 -9.15
N GLU A 145 14.95 18.64 -10.08
CA GLU A 145 15.42 18.31 -11.45
C GLU A 145 15.91 19.55 -12.21
N ALA A 146 15.23 20.69 -12.04
CA ALA A 146 15.61 21.95 -12.68
C ALA A 146 17.02 22.45 -12.27
N ILE A 147 17.51 22.04 -11.11
CA ILE A 147 18.88 22.35 -10.63
C ILE A 147 19.87 21.19 -10.80
N GLY A 148 19.46 20.13 -11.51
CA GLY A 148 20.32 19.00 -11.88
C GLY A 148 20.37 17.85 -10.88
N LEU A 149 19.48 17.79 -9.89
CA LEU A 149 19.37 16.63 -8.99
C LEU A 149 18.52 15.51 -9.61
N GLU A 150 18.89 14.25 -9.36
CA GLU A 150 17.99 13.12 -9.57
C GLU A 150 16.86 13.20 -8.53
N ALA A 151 15.59 13.11 -8.96
CA ALA A 151 14.44 13.18 -8.08
C ALA A 151 13.49 11.99 -8.30
N GLU A 152 13.00 11.39 -7.21
CA GLU A 152 12.12 10.22 -7.25
C GLU A 152 10.87 10.40 -6.39
N ASP A 153 9.77 9.78 -6.82
CA ASP A 153 8.55 9.67 -6.01
C ASP A 153 8.75 8.65 -4.89
N TYR A 154 8.50 9.06 -3.64
CA TYR A 154 8.50 8.12 -2.52
C TYR A 154 7.51 6.98 -2.72
N GLU A 155 6.37 7.23 -3.37
CA GLU A 155 5.44 6.14 -3.66
C GLU A 155 6.01 5.15 -4.66
N ASN A 156 6.75 5.57 -5.69
CA ASN A 156 7.42 4.65 -6.61
C ASN A 156 8.49 3.81 -5.90
N LEU A 157 9.15 4.38 -4.89
CA LEU A 157 10.08 3.67 -4.00
C LEU A 157 9.37 2.72 -3.01
N LYS A 158 8.11 3.03 -2.64
CA LYS A 158 7.25 2.21 -1.77
C LYS A 158 6.43 1.16 -2.54
N TYR A 159 6.21 1.36 -3.84
CA TYR A 159 5.33 0.52 -4.65
C TYR A 159 5.99 -0.81 -4.98
N ALA A 160 5.83 -1.71 -4.03
CA ALA A 160 5.31 -3.01 -4.36
C ALA A 160 3.86 -3.10 -3.83
N TYR A 161 2.89 -2.89 -4.73
CA TYR A 161 1.63 -3.69 -4.67
C TYR A 161 1.92 -5.21 -4.57
N GLN A 162 3.18 -5.62 -4.71
CA GLN A 162 3.70 -6.97 -4.53
C GLN A 162 4.11 -7.33 -3.09
N THR A 163 4.35 -6.38 -2.17
CA THR A 163 4.79 -6.69 -0.78
C THR A 163 3.67 -6.68 0.25
N MET A 164 2.53 -6.04 -0.02
CA MET A 164 1.35 -6.20 0.83
C MET A 164 0.80 -7.62 0.71
N TYR A 165 0.39 -8.20 1.84
CA TYR A 165 -0.33 -9.48 1.85
C TYR A 165 -1.55 -9.40 0.93
N ARG A 166 -1.56 -10.24 -0.10
CA ARG A 166 -2.57 -10.20 -1.17
C ARG A 166 -3.85 -10.95 -0.82
N GLY A 167 -3.84 -11.74 0.25
CA GLY A 167 -4.92 -12.66 0.56
C GLY A 167 -5.00 -13.88 -0.37
N ASN A 168 -4.26 -13.88 -1.48
CA ASN A 168 -4.13 -15.02 -2.36
C ASN A 168 -2.69 -15.25 -2.80
N ARG A 169 -2.37 -16.51 -3.12
CA ARG A 169 -1.07 -16.95 -3.61
C ARG A 169 -1.26 -17.98 -4.71
N ARG A 170 -0.45 -17.88 -5.77
CA ARG A 170 -0.39 -18.89 -6.82
C ARG A 170 0.62 -19.95 -6.42
N VAL A 171 0.26 -21.22 -6.58
CA VAL A 171 1.12 -22.36 -6.27
C VAL A 171 1.03 -23.37 -7.40
N GLU A 172 2.16 -23.96 -7.73
CA GLU A 172 2.24 -25.05 -8.69
C GLU A 172 2.04 -26.38 -7.95
N VAL A 173 1.13 -27.21 -8.46
CA VAL A 173 0.80 -28.53 -7.90
C VAL A 173 0.72 -29.54 -9.02
N THR A 174 0.77 -30.84 -8.69
CA THR A 174 0.61 -31.87 -9.72
C THR A 174 -0.85 -31.96 -10.18
N LYS A 175 -1.09 -32.49 -11.39
CA LYS A 175 -2.46 -32.81 -11.81
C LYS A 175 -3.17 -33.76 -10.83
N HIS A 176 -2.44 -34.72 -10.27
CA HIS A 176 -2.98 -35.65 -9.29
C HIS A 176 -3.51 -34.93 -8.04
N ASP A 177 -2.80 -33.90 -7.58
CA ASP A 177 -3.22 -33.07 -6.45
C ASP A 177 -4.53 -32.32 -6.75
N VAL A 178 -4.68 -31.77 -7.96
CA VAL A 178 -5.90 -31.10 -8.39
C VAL A 178 -7.08 -32.07 -8.45
N ASP A 179 -6.86 -33.26 -9.02
CA ASP A 179 -7.91 -34.28 -9.14
C ASP A 179 -8.34 -34.79 -7.76
N SER A 180 -7.39 -35.06 -6.87
CA SER A 180 -7.65 -35.44 -5.47
C SER A 180 -8.35 -34.32 -4.71
N PHE A 181 -8.00 -33.04 -4.92
CA PHE A 181 -8.70 -31.91 -4.31
C PHE A 181 -10.20 -31.87 -4.67
N PHE A 182 -10.54 -32.11 -5.94
CA PHE A 182 -11.95 -32.16 -6.37
C PHE A 182 -12.69 -33.41 -5.87
N LYS A 183 -11.99 -34.54 -5.73
CA LYS A 183 -12.57 -35.81 -5.28
C LYS A 183 -12.77 -35.87 -3.77
N ASP A 184 -11.74 -35.51 -3.01
CA ASP A 184 -11.68 -35.65 -1.57
C ASP A 184 -12.20 -34.41 -0.84
N GLY A 185 -12.29 -33.27 -1.54
CA GLY A 185 -12.81 -32.02 -1.02
C GLY A 185 -11.82 -31.26 -0.13
N PHE A 186 -10.55 -31.66 -0.11
CA PHE A 186 -9.46 -30.93 0.53
C PHE A 186 -8.11 -31.36 -0.04
N ILE A 187 -7.06 -30.58 0.24
CA ILE A 187 -5.68 -30.98 0.00
C ILE A 187 -4.77 -30.50 1.14
N LYS A 188 -3.78 -31.31 1.51
CA LYS A 188 -2.74 -30.95 2.49
C LYS A 188 -1.47 -30.57 1.76
N LEU A 189 -0.96 -29.38 2.03
CA LEU A 189 0.29 -28.87 1.49
C LEU A 189 1.26 -28.62 2.66
N PRO A 190 1.91 -29.66 3.19
CA PRO A 190 2.70 -29.57 4.43
C PRO A 190 3.93 -28.66 4.30
N ASP A 191 4.46 -28.49 3.10
CA ASP A 191 5.67 -27.69 2.83
C ASP A 191 5.38 -26.20 2.66
N LEU A 192 4.11 -25.80 2.72
CA LEU A 192 3.68 -24.43 2.46
C LEU A 192 3.27 -23.73 3.76
N ASP A 193 4.02 -22.69 4.13
CA ASP A 193 3.60 -21.79 5.21
C ASP A 193 2.43 -20.93 4.70
N CYS A 194 1.25 -21.12 5.30
CA CYS A 194 0.00 -20.50 4.89
C CYS A 194 -0.58 -19.65 6.01
N HIS A 195 -1.11 -18.48 5.65
CA HIS A 195 -1.82 -17.64 6.60
C HIS A 195 -3.29 -18.07 6.76
N PRO A 196 -3.92 -17.79 7.93
CA PRO A 196 -5.36 -18.00 8.10
C PRO A 196 -6.18 -17.29 7.02
N ASN A 197 -7.13 -18.02 6.41
CA ASN A 197 -7.99 -17.52 5.32
C ASN A 197 -7.23 -17.10 4.05
N GLU A 198 -5.99 -17.54 3.86
CA GLU A 198 -5.28 -17.36 2.60
C GLU A 198 -5.89 -18.24 1.50
N TYR A 199 -6.06 -17.66 0.31
CA TYR A 199 -6.52 -18.41 -0.86
C TYR A 199 -5.36 -18.90 -1.72
N LEU A 200 -5.37 -20.18 -2.07
CA LEU A 200 -4.40 -20.75 -2.98
C LEU A 200 -5.03 -20.94 -4.35
N VAL A 201 -4.41 -20.34 -5.36
CA VAL A 201 -4.71 -20.55 -6.77
C VAL A 201 -3.72 -21.60 -7.27
N MET A 202 -4.19 -22.84 -7.30
CA MET A 202 -3.42 -24.02 -7.66
C MET A 202 -3.45 -24.20 -9.18
N THR A 203 -2.29 -24.32 -9.80
CA THR A 203 -2.15 -24.57 -11.23
C THR A 203 -1.20 -25.72 -11.48
N SER A 204 -1.48 -26.55 -12.46
CA SER A 204 -0.61 -27.66 -12.89
C SER A 204 -0.05 -27.38 -14.29
N PRO A 205 1.14 -27.94 -14.63
CA PRO A 205 1.69 -27.88 -15.98
C PRO A 205 0.75 -28.43 -17.05
N GLU A 206 -0.13 -29.37 -16.68
CA GLU A 206 -1.11 -30.00 -17.56
C GLU A 206 -2.41 -29.19 -17.71
N ASN A 207 -2.38 -27.86 -17.47
CA ASN A 207 -3.52 -26.94 -17.59
C ASN A 207 -4.72 -27.25 -16.68
N SER A 208 -4.54 -28.05 -15.63
CA SER A 208 -5.56 -28.24 -14.59
C SER A 208 -5.39 -27.18 -13.50
N SER A 209 -6.49 -26.63 -12.98
CA SER A 209 -6.44 -25.59 -11.95
C SER A 209 -7.56 -25.72 -10.91
N ALA A 210 -7.28 -25.26 -9.70
CA ALA A 210 -8.22 -25.23 -8.61
C ALA A 210 -7.98 -24.00 -7.71
N VAL A 211 -8.99 -23.62 -6.95
CA VAL A 211 -8.90 -22.51 -6.00
C VAL A 211 -9.51 -22.97 -4.68
N GLY A 212 -8.79 -22.75 -3.58
CA GLY A 212 -9.26 -23.11 -2.25
C GLY A 212 -8.77 -22.16 -1.17
N LYS A 213 -9.44 -22.18 -0.01
CA LYS A 213 -9.10 -21.41 1.19
C LYS A 213 -8.33 -22.30 2.16
N TYR A 214 -7.25 -21.79 2.73
CA TYR A 214 -6.54 -22.47 3.80
C TYR A 214 -7.31 -22.38 5.13
N ASP A 215 -7.52 -23.53 5.77
CA ASP A 215 -8.03 -23.67 7.13
C ASP A 215 -6.85 -23.95 8.10
N PRO A 216 -6.52 -23.02 9.02
CA PRO A 216 -5.42 -23.19 9.96
C PRO A 216 -5.69 -24.26 11.03
N VAL A 217 -6.94 -24.59 11.33
CA VAL A 217 -7.31 -25.59 12.35
C VAL A 217 -7.06 -26.98 11.81
N ARG A 218 -7.52 -27.26 10.59
CA ARG A 218 -7.36 -28.55 9.92
C ARG A 218 -6.02 -28.68 9.17
N LYS A 219 -5.29 -27.58 9.01
CA LYS A 219 -4.03 -27.47 8.24
C LYS A 219 -4.17 -28.01 6.82
N GLN A 220 -5.26 -27.63 6.16
CA GLN A 220 -5.58 -28.08 4.81
C GLN A 220 -6.23 -26.96 4.00
N VAL A 221 -6.23 -27.11 2.68
CA VAL A 221 -6.91 -26.21 1.76
C VAL A 221 -8.25 -26.82 1.39
N GLU A 222 -9.32 -26.04 1.49
CA GLU A 222 -10.70 -26.46 1.25
C GLU A 222 -11.30 -25.70 0.06
N PRO A 223 -12.25 -26.28 -0.69
CA PRO A 223 -12.90 -25.62 -1.80
C PRO A 223 -13.67 -24.37 -1.36
N LEU A 224 -13.84 -23.45 -2.30
CA LEU A 224 -14.73 -22.31 -2.12
C LEU A 224 -16.18 -22.79 -1.90
N LEU A 225 -16.97 -21.97 -1.22
CA LEU A 225 -18.42 -22.12 -1.15
C LEU A 225 -18.99 -22.26 -2.57
N LYS A 226 -19.92 -23.20 -2.75
CA LYS A 226 -20.58 -23.44 -4.04
C LYS A 226 -21.23 -22.15 -4.53
N SER A 227 -21.18 -21.89 -5.84
CA SER A 227 -21.71 -20.67 -6.44
C SER A 227 -23.11 -20.35 -5.92
N VAL A 228 -23.25 -19.19 -5.30
CA VAL A 228 -24.48 -18.75 -4.65
C VAL A 228 -25.13 -17.65 -5.48
N ASN A 229 -26.47 -17.62 -5.54
CA ASN A 229 -27.17 -16.49 -6.15
C ASN A 229 -26.92 -15.22 -5.30
N MET A 230 -26.34 -14.20 -5.93
CA MET A 230 -26.03 -12.90 -5.31
C MET A 230 -26.77 -11.78 -6.05
N TRP A 231 -28.10 -11.87 -6.12
CA TRP A 231 -28.94 -10.81 -6.67
C TRP A 231 -28.53 -10.41 -8.10
N GLY A 232 -28.31 -11.42 -8.95
CA GLY A 232 -27.91 -11.23 -10.36
C GLY A 232 -26.40 -11.00 -10.59
N ILE A 233 -25.61 -10.78 -9.53
CA ILE A 233 -24.16 -10.58 -9.66
C ILE A 233 -23.42 -11.92 -9.66
N LYS A 234 -22.46 -12.05 -10.58
CA LYS A 234 -21.51 -13.17 -10.63
C LYS A 234 -20.07 -12.65 -10.59
N PRO A 235 -19.17 -13.29 -9.84
CA PRO A 235 -17.77 -12.92 -9.86
C PRO A 235 -17.16 -13.22 -11.23
N ARG A 236 -16.39 -12.27 -11.79
CA ARG A 236 -15.81 -12.36 -13.14
C ARG A 236 -14.41 -12.96 -13.18
N ASN A 237 -13.69 -12.95 -12.06
CA ASN A 237 -12.33 -13.47 -11.96
C ASN A 237 -12.11 -14.21 -10.63
N VAL A 238 -10.95 -14.83 -10.48
CA VAL A 238 -10.59 -15.64 -9.31
C VAL A 238 -10.58 -14.80 -8.04
N GLU A 239 -10.10 -13.56 -8.11
CA GLU A 239 -10.02 -12.63 -7.00
C GLU A 239 -11.42 -12.28 -6.47
N GLN A 240 -12.37 -12.00 -7.36
CA GLN A 240 -13.77 -11.76 -6.98
C GLN A 240 -14.43 -13.02 -6.42
N ARG A 241 -14.10 -14.22 -6.94
CA ARG A 241 -14.59 -15.49 -6.36
C ARG A 241 -14.10 -15.67 -4.92
N CYS A 242 -12.83 -15.36 -4.64
CA CYS A 242 -12.28 -15.40 -3.29
C CYS A 242 -12.93 -14.33 -2.39
N ALA A 243 -13.15 -13.12 -2.91
CA ALA A 243 -13.82 -12.05 -2.15
C ALA A 243 -15.26 -12.43 -1.76
N VAL A 244 -16.01 -13.03 -2.68
CA VAL A 244 -17.36 -13.53 -2.41
C VAL A 244 -17.34 -14.65 -1.37
N ASP A 245 -16.42 -15.60 -1.49
CA ASP A 245 -16.25 -16.67 -0.50
C ASP A 245 -15.98 -16.10 0.90
N LEU A 246 -15.08 -15.11 1.01
CA LEU A 246 -14.80 -14.40 2.27
C LEU A 246 -16.04 -13.73 2.85
N LEU A 247 -16.81 -13.01 2.03
CA LEU A 247 -17.97 -12.23 2.47
C LEU A 247 -19.15 -13.10 2.92
N LEU A 248 -19.28 -14.32 2.39
CA LEU A 248 -20.37 -15.23 2.72
C LEU A 248 -20.07 -16.16 3.90
N ARG A 249 -18.84 -16.15 4.41
CA ARG A 249 -18.38 -17.00 5.51
C ARG A 249 -18.69 -16.39 6.87
N ASP A 250 -19.57 -17.04 7.63
CA ASP A 250 -19.97 -16.57 8.97
C ASP A 250 -18.87 -16.76 10.04
N ASP A 251 -17.88 -17.61 9.77
CA ASP A 251 -16.68 -17.78 10.60
C ASP A 251 -15.76 -16.56 10.57
N ILE A 252 -15.90 -15.69 9.57
CA ILE A 252 -15.05 -14.50 9.38
C ILE A 252 -15.83 -13.24 9.77
N LYS A 253 -15.42 -12.57 10.86
CA LYS A 253 -16.13 -11.40 11.41
C LYS A 253 -15.71 -10.07 10.80
N LEU A 254 -14.53 -10.02 10.20
CA LEU A 254 -13.98 -8.81 9.58
C LEU A 254 -13.33 -9.17 8.25
N VAL A 255 -13.78 -8.52 7.18
CA VAL A 255 -13.23 -8.68 5.83
C VAL A 255 -12.70 -7.33 5.36
N THR A 256 -11.46 -7.32 4.90
CA THR A 256 -10.84 -6.15 4.26
C THR A 256 -10.63 -6.44 2.79
N LEU A 257 -11.21 -5.62 1.91
CA LEU A 257 -11.05 -5.75 0.47
C LEU A 257 -10.18 -4.60 -0.07
N LEU A 258 -9.02 -4.95 -0.61
CA LEU A 258 -8.11 -4.03 -1.27
C LEU A 258 -8.10 -4.30 -2.78
N GLY A 259 -7.96 -3.23 -3.57
CA GLY A 259 -7.80 -3.37 -5.02
C GLY A 259 -8.11 -2.07 -5.77
N PRO A 260 -7.74 -1.98 -7.05
CA PRO A 260 -7.93 -0.78 -7.88
C PRO A 260 -9.37 -0.25 -7.89
N ALA A 261 -9.54 1.02 -8.24
CA ALA A 261 -10.87 1.59 -8.47
C ALA A 261 -11.60 0.80 -9.58
N GLY A 262 -12.92 0.63 -9.44
CA GLY A 262 -13.74 -0.09 -10.44
C GLY A 262 -13.73 -1.62 -10.35
N THR A 263 -12.99 -2.24 -9.42
CA THR A 263 -12.94 -3.72 -9.30
C THR A 263 -14.16 -4.39 -8.64
N GLY A 264 -15.22 -3.64 -8.36
CA GLY A 264 -16.49 -4.18 -7.84
C GLY A 264 -16.53 -4.47 -6.34
N LYS A 265 -15.54 -4.02 -5.55
CA LYS A 265 -15.47 -4.26 -4.08
C LYS A 265 -16.77 -3.91 -3.35
N THR A 266 -17.26 -2.69 -3.56
CA THR A 266 -18.49 -2.18 -2.92
C THR A 266 -19.72 -2.93 -3.41
N LEU A 267 -19.82 -3.18 -4.72
CA LEU A 267 -20.94 -3.92 -5.31
C LEU A 267 -21.03 -5.35 -4.76
N LEU A 268 -19.90 -6.07 -4.69
CA LEU A 268 -19.86 -7.42 -4.13
C LEU A 268 -20.21 -7.44 -2.64
N ALA A 269 -19.70 -6.48 -1.86
CA ALA A 269 -20.02 -6.35 -0.44
C ALA A 269 -21.52 -6.09 -0.22
N LEU A 270 -22.13 -5.21 -1.03
CA LEU A 270 -23.56 -4.94 -0.98
C LEU A 270 -24.38 -6.17 -1.39
N ALA A 271 -24.03 -6.84 -2.49
CA ALA A 271 -24.74 -8.03 -2.94
C ALA A 271 -24.71 -9.16 -1.89
N CYS A 272 -23.54 -9.42 -1.30
CA CYS A 272 -23.40 -10.41 -0.22
C CYS A 272 -24.15 -9.97 1.05
N GLY A 273 -24.11 -8.67 1.39
CA GLY A 273 -24.81 -8.11 2.53
C GLY A 273 -26.33 -8.21 2.39
N LEU A 274 -26.88 -7.88 1.21
CA LEU A 274 -28.31 -8.01 0.90
C LEU A 274 -28.76 -9.45 1.07
N ARG A 275 -28.00 -10.39 0.50
CA ARG A 275 -28.25 -11.82 0.68
C ARG A 275 -28.25 -12.23 2.16
N LYS A 276 -27.23 -11.83 2.94
CA LYS A 276 -27.13 -12.19 4.36
C LYS A 276 -28.29 -11.66 5.21
N VAL A 277 -28.89 -10.53 4.80
CA VAL A 277 -30.03 -9.91 5.47
C VAL A 277 -31.36 -10.47 4.98
N PHE A 278 -31.60 -10.48 3.67
CA PHE A 278 -32.90 -10.79 3.06
C PHE A 278 -33.08 -12.27 2.73
N ASP A 279 -32.04 -12.95 2.24
CA ASP A 279 -32.14 -14.35 1.82
C ASP A 279 -31.87 -15.31 3.00
N GLU A 280 -30.83 -15.02 3.79
CA GLU A 280 -30.38 -15.90 4.89
C GLU A 280 -30.92 -15.49 6.26
N GLY A 281 -31.33 -14.22 6.44
CA GLY A 281 -31.87 -13.71 7.71
C GLY A 281 -30.87 -13.72 8.88
N ILE A 282 -29.57 -13.86 8.62
CA ILE A 282 -28.51 -13.91 9.66
C ILE A 282 -28.30 -12.55 10.30
N TYR A 283 -28.50 -11.47 9.53
CA TYR A 283 -28.40 -10.09 10.00
C TYR A 283 -29.73 -9.36 9.80
N SER A 284 -30.03 -8.42 10.70
CA SER A 284 -31.27 -7.65 10.62
C SER A 284 -31.19 -6.45 9.67
N ARG A 285 -30.00 -5.88 9.47
CA ARG A 285 -29.78 -4.60 8.74
C ARG A 285 -28.37 -4.50 8.17
N ILE A 286 -28.21 -3.73 7.09
CA ILE A 286 -26.92 -3.31 6.54
C ILE A 286 -26.64 -1.87 6.99
N LEU A 287 -25.45 -1.62 7.55
CA LEU A 287 -24.98 -0.28 7.85
C LEU A 287 -23.83 0.08 6.92
N VAL A 288 -23.97 1.20 6.19
CA VAL A 288 -22.91 1.74 5.33
C VAL A 288 -22.39 3.02 5.95
N SER A 289 -21.08 3.08 6.18
CA SER A 289 -20.39 4.27 6.68
C SER A 289 -19.35 4.72 5.66
N ARG A 290 -19.36 6.01 5.33
CA ARG A 290 -18.40 6.62 4.43
C ARG A 290 -17.84 7.88 5.10
N PRO A 291 -16.50 8.06 5.17
CA PRO A 291 -15.94 9.29 5.72
C PRO A 291 -16.32 10.47 4.82
N VAL A 292 -16.83 11.55 5.43
CA VAL A 292 -17.11 12.80 4.73
C VAL A 292 -15.81 13.55 4.58
N ILE A 293 -15.10 13.30 3.48
CA ILE A 293 -13.87 14.01 3.13
C ILE A 293 -14.26 15.11 2.13
N PRO A 294 -14.23 16.40 2.52
CA PRO A 294 -14.51 17.48 1.59
C PRO A 294 -13.36 17.61 0.59
N LEU A 295 -13.66 17.57 -0.71
CA LEU A 295 -12.74 17.99 -1.77
C LEU A 295 -12.92 19.51 -1.95
N GLY A 296 -12.32 20.30 -1.05
CA GLY A 296 -12.38 21.76 -1.09
C GLY A 296 -13.10 22.39 0.12
N ARG A 297 -14.00 23.34 -0.12
CA ARG A 297 -14.70 24.08 0.95
C ARG A 297 -15.60 23.15 1.77
N ASP A 298 -15.65 23.41 3.08
CA ASP A 298 -16.39 22.61 4.06
C ASP A 298 -17.91 22.59 3.78
N ILE A 299 -18.59 21.58 4.32
CA ILE A 299 -20.00 21.17 4.10
C ILE A 299 -20.99 22.34 4.28
N GLY A 300 -20.59 23.39 4.99
CA GLY A 300 -21.38 24.62 5.18
C GLY A 300 -21.76 25.35 3.89
N TYR A 301 -21.07 25.15 2.76
CA TYR A 301 -21.26 25.98 1.56
C TYR A 301 -22.34 25.52 0.58
N LEU A 302 -22.77 24.25 0.62
CA LEU A 302 -23.87 23.78 -0.22
C LEU A 302 -25.22 24.30 0.32
N PRO A 303 -26.15 24.82 -0.51
CA PRO A 303 -27.51 25.08 -0.07
C PRO A 303 -28.23 23.75 0.20
N GLY A 304 -29.17 23.73 1.16
CA GLY A 304 -29.97 22.54 1.49
C GLY A 304 -29.79 22.00 2.91
N THR A 305 -30.57 20.98 3.26
CA THR A 305 -30.50 20.33 4.58
C THR A 305 -29.23 19.49 4.74
N LYS A 306 -28.92 19.08 5.98
CA LYS A 306 -27.80 18.16 6.23
C LYS A 306 -27.98 16.84 5.48
N GLU A 307 -29.20 16.34 5.34
CA GLU A 307 -29.46 15.12 4.57
C GLU A 307 -29.18 15.32 3.08
N GLU A 308 -29.65 16.42 2.47
CA GLU A 308 -29.42 16.73 1.04
C GLU A 308 -27.93 16.83 0.72
N LYS A 309 -27.15 17.42 1.64
CA LYS A 309 -25.70 17.47 1.53
C LYS A 309 -25.08 16.09 1.58
N LEU A 310 -25.47 15.24 2.54
CA LEU A 310 -24.92 13.89 2.67
C LEU A 310 -25.35 12.94 1.55
N PHE A 311 -26.50 13.20 0.93
CA PHE A 311 -27.08 12.38 -0.13
C PHE A 311 -26.11 12.16 -1.30
N HIS A 312 -25.46 13.23 -1.79
CA HIS A 312 -24.50 13.15 -2.88
C HIS A 312 -23.29 12.24 -2.58
N TRP A 313 -22.88 12.12 -1.31
CA TRP A 313 -21.78 11.23 -0.91
C TRP A 313 -22.23 9.77 -0.85
N MET A 314 -23.52 9.52 -0.66
CA MET A 314 -24.11 8.18 -0.63
C MET A 314 -24.60 7.72 -2.00
N GLN A 315 -24.69 8.61 -2.98
CA GLN A 315 -25.19 8.32 -4.33
C GLN A 315 -24.56 7.05 -4.97
N PRO A 316 -23.23 6.82 -4.94
CA PRO A 316 -22.67 5.59 -5.51
C PRO A 316 -23.15 4.30 -4.82
N ILE A 317 -23.56 4.37 -3.55
CA ILE A 317 -24.14 3.23 -2.83
C ILE A 317 -25.58 3.01 -3.30
N TYR A 318 -26.35 4.08 -3.44
CA TYR A 318 -27.73 4.01 -3.95
C TYR A 318 -27.77 3.47 -5.38
N ASP A 319 -26.89 3.94 -6.26
CA ASP A 319 -26.81 3.45 -7.65
C ASP A 319 -26.51 1.93 -7.69
N ASN A 320 -25.63 1.43 -6.82
CA ASN A 320 -25.37 -0.01 -6.72
C ASN A 320 -26.58 -0.78 -6.18
N LEU A 321 -27.31 -0.22 -5.21
CA LEU A 321 -28.51 -0.86 -4.67
C LEU A 321 -29.65 -0.90 -5.70
N GLU A 322 -29.84 0.17 -6.47
CA GLU A 322 -30.80 0.21 -7.57
C GLU A 322 -30.47 -0.87 -8.60
N PHE A 323 -29.21 -0.93 -9.06
CA PHE A 323 -28.75 -1.98 -9.98
C PHE A 323 -28.99 -3.41 -9.46
N LEU A 324 -28.75 -3.66 -8.17
CA LEU A 324 -29.01 -4.96 -7.54
C LEU A 324 -30.51 -5.28 -7.44
N CYS A 325 -31.34 -4.26 -7.20
CA CYS A 325 -32.80 -4.38 -7.09
C CYS A 325 -33.54 -4.37 -8.43
N GLU A 326 -32.91 -3.92 -9.53
CA GLU A 326 -33.41 -4.08 -10.90
C GLU A 326 -33.15 -5.48 -11.46
N SER A 327 -32.11 -6.14 -10.95
CA SER A 327 -31.70 -7.49 -11.35
C SER A 327 -32.55 -8.70 -10.85
N PRO A 328 -33.60 -8.61 -10.00
CA PRO A 328 -34.29 -9.79 -9.46
C PRO A 328 -35.46 -10.31 -10.30
N SER A 329 -35.81 -9.68 -11.43
CA SER A 329 -36.91 -10.16 -12.29
C SER A 329 -36.40 -10.96 -13.50
N GLY A 330 -36.00 -12.21 -13.25
CA GLY A 330 -35.80 -13.30 -14.21
C GLY A 330 -36.05 -13.03 -15.70
N GLN A 331 -35.19 -12.23 -16.33
CA GLN A 331 -35.05 -12.18 -17.78
C GLN A 331 -33.64 -12.64 -18.13
N THR A 332 -33.59 -13.87 -18.67
CA THR A 332 -32.56 -14.28 -19.61
C THR A 332 -32.49 -13.25 -20.73
N THR A 333 -31.51 -12.35 -20.69
CA THR A 333 -31.12 -11.54 -21.83
C THR A 333 -29.61 -11.44 -21.93
N ASP A 334 -29.18 -11.49 -23.17
CA ASP A 334 -27.86 -11.89 -23.62
C ASP A 334 -26.71 -11.01 -23.11
N THR A 335 -25.58 -11.70 -22.96
CA THR A 335 -24.21 -11.20 -23.08
C THR A 335 -24.09 -9.91 -23.89
N LEU A 336 -23.72 -8.81 -23.22
CA LEU A 336 -23.20 -7.63 -23.90
C LEU A 336 -21.68 -7.73 -24.02
N ARG A 337 -21.23 -7.47 -25.24
CA ARG A 337 -19.85 -7.49 -25.77
C ARG A 337 -18.90 -6.56 -25.04
#